data_AF-G2IHW2-F1
#
_entry.id   AF-G2IHW2-F1
#
_cell.length_a   1.000
_cell.length_b   1.000
_cell.length_c   1.000
_cell.angle_alpha   90.00
_cell.angle_beta   90.00
_cell.angle_gamma   90.00
#
_symmetry.space_group_name_H-M   'P 1'
#
loop_
_entity.id
_entity.type
_entity.pdbx_description
1 polymer ?
#
loop_
_entity_poly.entity_id
_entity_poly.type
_entity_poly.pdbx_seq_one_letter_code
_entity_poly.pdbx_strand_id
1 'polypeptide(L)'
;MSLADAFAGIGAAFSSALGGPFHAARVIGETDAVYDTGGSIVTPGTVSYRDCSCQIDIATDEMRRDGSYVDRDVRFIVLSASLTGNLGTEARIEVLDGPHAGTWLVSSLERDPVAIGWVGRGRKA
;
A
#
# COMPACT_ATOMS: atom_id res chain seq x y z
N MET A 1 14.50 -18.25 3.85
CA MET A 1 13.66 -17.26 4.55
C MET A 1 14.56 -16.10 4.91
N SER A 2 14.27 -14.90 4.40
CA SER A 2 15.03 -13.70 4.72
C SER A 2 14.65 -13.16 6.11
N LEU A 3 15.50 -12.31 6.69
CA LEU A 3 15.18 -11.64 7.96
C LEU A 3 13.91 -10.77 7.85
N ALA A 4 13.71 -10.13 6.69
CA ALA A 4 12.50 -9.38 6.40
C ALA A 4 11.24 -10.27 6.37
N ASP A 5 11.33 -11.46 5.76
CA ASP A 5 10.23 -12.44 5.76
C ASP A 5 9.87 -12.90 7.17
N ALA A 6 10.89 -13.08 8.04
CA ALA A 6 10.69 -13.49 9.42
C ALA A 6 9.96 -12.41 10.24
N PHE A 7 10.35 -11.14 10.12
CA PHE A 7 9.68 -10.04 10.82
C PHE A 7 8.26 -9.78 10.31
N ALA A 8 8.04 -9.85 8.99
CA ALA A 8 6.70 -9.74 8.44
C ALA A 8 5.81 -10.92 8.87
N GLY A 9 6.37 -12.13 8.95
CA GLY A 9 5.71 -13.31 9.51
C GLY A 9 5.32 -13.14 10.99
N ILE A 10 6.19 -12.54 11.80
CA ILE A 10 5.88 -12.19 13.20
C ILE A 10 4.75 -11.15 13.25
N GLY A 11 4.79 -10.11 12.42
CA GLY A 11 3.73 -9.11 12.34
C GLY A 11 2.37 -9.72 11.96
N ALA A 12 2.36 -10.59 10.95
CA ALA A 12 1.15 -11.31 10.54
C ALA A 12 0.63 -12.27 11.64
N ALA A 13 1.53 -12.98 12.31
CA ALA A 13 1.18 -13.89 13.41
C ALA A 13 0.63 -13.16 14.65
N PHE A 14 1.20 -11.99 14.99
CA PHE A 14 0.64 -11.11 16.02
C PHE A 14 -0.73 -10.57 15.61
N SER A 15 -0.90 -10.22 14.33
CA SER A 15 -2.17 -9.74 13.81
C SER A 15 -3.28 -10.77 13.91
N SER A 16 -2.99 -12.01 13.50
CA SER A 16 -3.96 -13.10 13.54
C SER A 16 -4.28 -13.59 14.95
N ALA A 17 -3.33 -13.54 15.88
CA ALA A 17 -3.52 -14.02 17.26
C ALA A 17 -4.21 -13.01 18.19
N LEU A 18 -4.04 -11.70 17.96
CA LEU A 18 -4.46 -10.65 18.90
C LEU A 18 -5.34 -9.56 18.25
N GLY A 19 -5.76 -9.73 16.99
CA GLY A 19 -6.50 -8.70 16.26
C GLY A 19 -5.62 -7.49 15.94
N GLY A 20 -4.40 -7.76 15.47
CA GLY A 20 -3.39 -6.73 15.29
C GLY A 20 -3.65 -5.78 14.12
N PRO A 21 -2.72 -4.85 13.90
CA PRO A 21 -3.02 -3.61 13.20
C PRO A 21 -3.03 -3.76 11.67
N PHE A 22 -2.69 -4.95 11.16
CA PHE A 22 -2.61 -5.24 9.74
C PHE A 22 -3.83 -6.03 9.29
N HIS A 23 -4.61 -5.43 8.39
CA HIS A 23 -5.81 -6.02 7.83
C HIS A 23 -5.58 -6.47 6.38
N ALA A 24 -6.46 -7.34 5.89
CA ALA A 24 -6.46 -7.74 4.50
C ALA A 24 -6.69 -6.53 3.60
N ALA A 25 -5.87 -6.39 2.56
CA ALA A 25 -5.94 -5.29 1.62
C ALA A 25 -5.52 -5.76 0.22
N ARG A 26 -5.73 -4.91 -0.78
CA ARG A 26 -5.19 -5.10 -2.12
C ARG A 26 -4.73 -3.78 -2.71
N VAL A 27 -3.62 -3.86 -3.44
CA VAL A 27 -3.16 -2.77 -4.29
C VAL A 27 -3.94 -2.81 -5.58
N ILE A 28 -4.58 -1.69 -5.93
CA ILE A 28 -5.20 -1.45 -7.22
C ILE A 28 -4.16 -0.73 -8.08
N GLY A 29 -3.74 -1.39 -9.16
CA GLY A 29 -2.87 -0.83 -10.17
C GLY A 29 -3.51 -0.88 -11.55
N GLU A 30 -2.84 -0.28 -12.52
CA GLU A 30 -3.24 -0.32 -13.93
C GLU A 30 -2.15 -1.03 -14.73
N THR A 31 -2.56 -1.82 -15.72
CA THR A 31 -1.64 -2.42 -16.70
C THR A 31 -1.49 -1.48 -17.88
N ASP A 32 -0.29 -1.41 -18.46
CA ASP A 32 -0.02 -0.51 -19.58
C ASP A 32 -0.85 -0.88 -20.82
N ALA A 33 -1.30 0.14 -21.54
CA ALA A 33 -1.90 -0.05 -22.85
C ALA A 33 -0.83 -0.46 -23.88
N VAL A 34 -1.18 -1.38 -24.78
CA VAL A 34 -0.31 -1.76 -25.90
C VAL A 34 -0.63 -0.87 -27.10
N TYR A 35 0.39 -0.22 -27.64
CA TYR A 35 0.29 0.67 -28.80
C TYR A 35 0.86 0.01 -30.06
N ASP A 36 0.28 0.30 -31.21
CA ASP A 36 0.87 -0.05 -32.51
C ASP A 36 1.98 0.92 -32.90
N THR A 37 2.64 0.66 -34.03
CA THR A 37 3.71 1.52 -34.57
C THR A 37 3.20 2.92 -34.96
N GLY A 38 1.89 3.09 -35.14
CA GLY A 38 1.24 4.37 -35.41
C GLY A 38 0.85 5.14 -34.15
N GLY A 39 1.08 4.59 -32.94
CA GLY A 39 0.71 5.21 -31.67
C GLY A 39 -0.77 5.04 -31.29
N SER A 40 -1.51 4.18 -31.98
CA SER A 40 -2.90 3.86 -31.62
C SER A 40 -2.95 2.72 -30.61
N ILE A 41 -3.89 2.79 -29.67
CA ILE A 41 -4.11 1.72 -28.67
C ILE A 41 -4.69 0.49 -29.37
N VAL A 42 -3.97 -0.63 -29.29
CA VAL A 42 -4.39 -1.94 -29.82
C VAL A 42 -5.01 -2.78 -28.71
N THR A 43 -4.53 -2.61 -27.47
CA THR A 43 -5.08 -3.26 -26.28
C THR A 43 -5.13 -2.25 -25.14
N PRO A 44 -6.32 -1.90 -24.64
CA PRO A 44 -6.45 -1.01 -23.50
C PRO A 44 -5.79 -1.59 -22.25
N GLY A 45 -5.28 -0.71 -21.40
CA GLY A 45 -4.89 -1.07 -20.04
C GLY A 45 -6.08 -1.62 -19.26
N THR A 46 -5.79 -2.53 -18.33
CA THR A 46 -6.78 -3.13 -17.44
C THR A 46 -6.39 -2.92 -15.97
N VAL A 47 -7.39 -2.88 -15.09
CA VAL A 47 -7.16 -2.82 -13.65
C VAL A 47 -6.61 -4.16 -13.17
N SER A 48 -5.53 -4.10 -12.41
CA SER A 48 -4.94 -5.26 -11.74
C SER A 48 -5.03 -5.13 -10.23
N TYR A 49 -5.16 -6.27 -9.56
CA TYR A 49 -5.22 -6.35 -8.11
C TYR A 49 -4.09 -7.23 -7.59
N ARG A 50 -3.40 -6.76 -6.56
CA ARG A 50 -2.37 -7.54 -5.85
C ARG A 50 -2.69 -7.54 -4.37
N ASP A 51 -2.89 -8.72 -3.81
CA ASP A 51 -3.20 -8.86 -2.39
C ASP A 51 -2.01 -8.40 -1.53
N CYS A 52 -2.32 -7.81 -0.38
CA CYS A 52 -1.35 -7.41 0.63
C CYS A 52 -2.01 -7.31 2.01
N SER A 53 -1.19 -7.01 3.01
CA SER A 53 -1.64 -6.67 4.35
C SER A 53 -1.24 -5.23 4.68
N CYS A 54 -2.21 -4.44 5.14
CA CYS A 54 -2.08 -3.01 5.33
C CYS A 54 -2.55 -2.58 6.72
N GLN A 55 -1.79 -1.70 7.35
CA GLN A 55 -2.19 -0.94 8.53
C GLN A 55 -2.48 0.50 8.12
N ILE A 56 -3.56 1.06 8.65
CA ILE A 56 -3.87 2.49 8.59
C ILE A 56 -3.70 3.05 10.00
N ASP A 57 -2.99 4.18 10.11
CA ASP A 57 -2.63 4.80 11.38
C ASP A 57 -2.62 6.33 11.25
N ILE A 58 -2.47 7.02 12.37
CA ILE A 58 -2.36 8.46 12.44
C ILE A 58 -1.05 8.91 11.74
N ALA A 59 -1.13 10.01 10.97
CA ALA A 59 0.05 10.63 10.37
C ALA A 59 1.10 11.01 11.43
N THR A 60 2.37 10.73 11.15
CA THR A 60 3.48 11.12 12.05
C THR A 60 3.69 12.62 12.03
N ASP A 61 4.37 13.16 13.05
CA ASP A 61 4.71 14.59 13.07
C ASP A 61 5.59 15.00 11.90
N GLU A 62 6.43 14.09 11.40
CA GLU A 62 7.20 14.30 10.18
C GLU A 62 6.29 14.44 8.95
N MET A 63 5.32 13.52 8.79
CA MET A 63 4.34 13.58 7.70
C MET A 63 3.45 14.84 7.77
N ARG A 64 3.18 15.36 8.98
CA ARG A 64 2.43 16.60 9.21
C ARG A 64 3.19 17.87 8.86
N ARG A 65 4.53 17.83 8.94
CA ARG A 65 5.39 18.98 8.60
C ARG A 65 5.55 19.15 7.09
N ASP A 66 5.24 18.13 6.31
CA ASP A 66 5.24 18.21 4.85
C ASP A 66 4.17 19.20 4.35
N GLY A 67 4.56 20.11 3.44
CA GLY A 67 3.69 21.21 2.98
C GLY A 67 2.45 20.78 2.20
N SER A 68 2.37 19.51 1.78
CA SER A 68 1.19 18.94 1.11
C SER A 68 0.28 18.15 2.05
N TYR A 69 0.59 18.14 3.36
CA TYR A 69 -0.25 17.54 4.39
C TYR A 69 -1.60 18.25 4.49
N VAL A 70 -2.66 17.46 4.63
CA VAL A 70 -3.98 17.95 5.06
C VAL A 70 -4.48 17.12 6.24
N ASP A 71 -5.39 17.68 7.04
CA ASP A 71 -5.85 17.07 8.30
C ASP A 71 -6.47 15.66 8.16
N ARG A 72 -6.90 15.29 6.94
CA ARG A 72 -7.45 13.97 6.63
C ARG A 72 -6.40 12.94 6.18
N ASP A 73 -5.14 13.34 6.11
CA ASP A 73 -4.07 12.42 5.75
C ASP A 73 -3.77 11.46 6.89
N VAL A 74 -3.59 10.20 6.53
CA VAL A 74 -3.24 9.09 7.41
C VAL A 74 -1.90 8.52 7.00
N ARG A 75 -1.25 7.84 7.94
CA ARG A 75 -0.13 6.96 7.66
C ARG A 75 -0.69 5.61 7.21
N PHE A 76 -0.04 4.99 6.23
CA PHE A 76 -0.27 3.59 5.91
C PHE A 76 1.04 2.81 5.92
N ILE A 77 0.94 1.52 6.24
CA ILE A 77 2.07 0.59 6.24
C ILE A 77 1.64 -0.69 5.51
N VAL A 78 2.30 -1.02 4.40
CA VAL A 78 2.06 -2.25 3.64
C VAL A 78 3.20 -3.23 3.86
N LEU A 79 2.91 -4.43 4.34
CA LEU A 79 3.94 -5.46 4.57
C LEU A 79 4.46 -6.00 3.24
N SER A 80 5.76 -5.90 3.00
CA SER A 80 6.34 -6.30 1.71
C SER A 80 6.33 -7.80 1.48
N ALA A 81 6.46 -8.62 2.53
CA ALA A 81 6.34 -10.07 2.39
C ALA A 81 4.93 -10.52 1.96
N SER A 82 3.91 -9.66 2.16
CA SER A 82 2.54 -9.93 1.73
C SER A 82 2.23 -9.39 0.33
N LEU A 83 3.09 -8.55 -0.24
CA LEU A 83 2.88 -7.89 -1.52
C LEU A 83 3.82 -8.46 -2.58
N THR A 84 3.28 -8.96 -3.68
CA THR A 84 4.11 -9.34 -4.84
C THR A 84 4.54 -8.10 -5.62
N GLY A 85 5.84 -7.90 -5.81
CA GLY A 85 6.41 -6.78 -6.58
C GLY A 85 6.56 -5.48 -5.78
N ASN A 86 6.77 -4.37 -6.48
CA ASN A 86 6.98 -3.05 -5.87
C ASN A 86 5.68 -2.27 -5.70
N LEU A 87 5.72 -1.28 -4.82
CA LEU A 87 4.65 -0.31 -4.62
C LEU A 87 5.18 1.07 -5.04
N GLY A 88 4.42 1.77 -5.87
CA GLY A 88 4.73 3.14 -6.31
C GLY A 88 3.69 4.12 -5.81
N THR A 89 3.92 5.42 -6.01
CA THR A 89 3.01 6.48 -5.58
C THR A 89 1.72 6.55 -6.38
N GLU A 90 1.67 5.94 -7.57
CA GLU A 90 0.45 5.84 -8.38
C GLU A 90 -0.51 4.74 -7.87
N ALA A 91 -0.07 3.94 -6.90
CA ALA A 91 -0.88 2.88 -6.35
C ALA A 91 -2.06 3.40 -5.54
N ARG A 92 -3.19 2.72 -5.66
CA ARG A 92 -4.32 2.86 -4.73
C ARG A 92 -4.38 1.62 -3.85
N ILE A 93 -4.74 1.79 -2.58
CA ILE A 93 -4.85 0.68 -1.64
C ILE A 93 -6.30 0.54 -1.22
N GLU A 94 -6.88 -0.65 -1.39
CA GLU A 94 -8.19 -0.98 -0.86
C GLU A 94 -8.02 -1.86 0.37
N VAL A 95 -8.44 -1.36 1.52
CA VAL A 95 -8.49 -2.11 2.76
C VAL A 95 -9.82 -2.87 2.79
N LEU A 96 -9.74 -4.20 2.83
CA LEU A 96 -10.89 -5.10 2.65
C LEU A 96 -11.63 -5.39 3.96
N ASP A 97 -10.95 -5.23 5.09
CA ASP A 97 -11.49 -5.52 6.42
C ASP A 97 -10.92 -4.56 7.49
N GLY A 98 -11.53 -4.52 8.67
CA GLY A 98 -11.12 -3.70 9.79
C GLY A 98 -11.73 -2.30 9.80
N PRO A 99 -11.39 -1.47 10.81
CA PRO A 99 -12.03 -0.18 11.06
C PRO A 99 -11.79 0.85 9.95
N HIS A 100 -10.78 0.62 9.11
CA HIS A 100 -10.37 1.52 8.04
C HIS A 100 -10.71 0.98 6.64
N ALA A 101 -11.68 0.06 6.54
CA ALA A 101 -12.13 -0.49 5.28
C ALA A 101 -12.54 0.61 4.26
N GLY A 102 -12.15 0.37 3.01
CA GLY A 102 -12.36 1.27 1.88
C GLY A 102 -11.08 1.56 1.09
N THR A 103 -11.22 2.43 0.08
CA THR A 103 -10.13 2.77 -0.84
C THR A 103 -9.39 4.02 -0.39
N TRP A 104 -8.07 3.97 -0.50
CA TRP A 104 -7.12 4.97 -0.08
C TRP A 104 -6.22 5.35 -1.26
N LEU A 105 -6.03 6.65 -1.43
CA LEU A 105 -5.08 7.24 -2.38
C LEU A 105 -3.73 7.38 -1.67
N VAL A 106 -2.66 6.97 -2.35
CA VAL A 106 -1.29 7.15 -1.87
C VAL A 106 -0.76 8.49 -2.35
N SER A 107 -0.33 9.35 -1.41
CA SER A 107 0.25 10.66 -1.72
C SER A 107 1.78 10.65 -1.66
N SER A 108 2.35 9.81 -0.80
CA SER A 108 3.80 9.58 -0.71
C SER A 108 4.06 8.16 -0.26
N LEU A 109 5.23 7.63 -0.64
CA LEU A 109 5.64 6.28 -0.30
C LEU A 109 7.15 6.19 -0.20
N GLU A 110 7.62 5.50 0.84
CA GLU A 110 9.01 5.16 1.04
C GLU A 110 9.16 3.70 1.47
N ARG A 111 10.36 3.16 1.20
CA ARG A 111 10.76 1.86 1.70
C ARG A 111 11.25 2.06 3.13
N ASP A 112 10.77 1.26 4.09
CA ASP A 112 11.34 1.36 5.43
C ASP A 112 12.82 0.91 5.43
N PRO A 113 13.65 1.40 6.37
CA PRO A 113 15.10 1.15 6.38
C PRO A 113 15.50 -0.32 6.48
N VAL A 114 14.62 -1.19 6.99
CA VAL A 114 14.86 -2.64 7.14
C VAL A 114 14.14 -3.46 6.08
N ALA A 115 13.54 -2.79 5.08
CA ALA A 115 12.78 -3.37 3.99
C ALA A 115 11.69 -4.37 4.44
N ILE A 116 11.04 -4.11 5.59
CA ILE A 116 9.94 -4.96 6.09
C ILE A 116 8.62 -4.62 5.37
N GLY A 117 8.45 -3.37 4.98
CA GLY A 117 7.27 -2.84 4.35
C GLY A 117 7.51 -1.53 3.61
N TRP A 118 6.40 -0.98 3.14
CA TRP A 118 6.31 0.34 2.55
C TRP A 118 5.55 1.21 3.52
N VAL A 119 6.08 2.40 3.81
CA VAL A 119 5.44 3.38 4.68
C VAL A 119 5.07 4.57 3.82
N GLY A 120 3.88 5.11 3.99
CA GLY A 120 3.48 6.26 3.22
C GLY A 120 2.37 7.06 3.87
N ARG A 121 2.04 8.16 3.22
CA ARG A 121 0.94 9.04 3.60
C ARG A 121 -0.12 9.02 2.51
N GLY A 122 -1.38 8.90 2.92
CA GLY A 122 -2.50 8.84 1.99
C GLY A 122 -3.78 9.37 2.61
N ARG A 123 -4.86 9.33 1.85
CA ARG A 123 -6.20 9.74 2.32
C ARG A 123 -7.26 8.87 1.70
N LYS A 124 -8.43 8.85 2.33
CA LYS A 124 -9.59 8.13 1.80
C LYS A 124 -10.00 8.74 0.45
N ALA A 125 -10.25 7.88 -0.54
CA ALA A 125 -10.68 8.26 -1.88
C ALA A 125 -12.11 8.82 -1.89
#